data_AF-A0A9E7SP50-F1
#
_entry.id   AF-A0A9E7SP50-F1
#
_cell.length_a   1.000
_cell.length_b   1.000
_cell.length_c   1.000
_cell.angle_alpha   90.00
_cell.angle_beta   90.00
_cell.angle_gamma   90.00
#
_symmetry.space_group_name_H-M   'P 1'
#
loop_
_entity.id
_entity.type
_entity.pdbx_description
1 polymer ?
#
loop_
_entity_poly.entity_id
_entity_poly.type
_entity_poly.pdbx_seq_one_letter_code
_entity_poly.pdbx_strand_id
1 'polypeptide(L)' 'MLARIVYYRRNSIPEEEIVVVSRVEKAFEIARKKLGREIMGFEVEII' A
#
# COMPACT_ATOMS: atom_id res chain seq x y z
N MET A 1 6.97 3.37 -13.44
CA MET A 1 6.11 4.29 -12.66
C MET A 1 6.34 3.99 -11.20
N LEU A 2 6.38 5.01 -10.36
CA LEU A 2 6.46 4.80 -8.92
C LEU A 2 5.05 4.84 -8.35
N ALA A 3 4.79 3.97 -7.39
CA ALA A 3 3.59 4.02 -6.58
C ALA A 3 4.00 4.05 -5.12
N ARG A 4 3.43 4.98 -4.37
CA ARG A 4 3.52 5.00 -2.91
C ARG A 4 2.28 4.33 -2.34
N ILE A 5 2.49 3.38 -1.45
CA ILE A 5 1.45 2.67 -0.74
C ILE A 5 1.54 3.06 0.73
N VAL A 6 0.45 3.57 1.29
CA VAL A 6 0.35 3.91 2.72
C VAL A 6 -0.53 2.87 3.38
N TYR A 7 -0.02 2.14 4.37
CA TYR A 7 -0.74 1.11 5.10
C TYR A 7 -1.19 1.61 6.46
N TYR A 8 -2.51 1.63 6.70
CA TYR A 8 -3.10 2.01 7.97
C TYR A 8 -3.19 0.82 8.91
N ARG A 9 -2.57 0.94 10.08
CA ARG A 9 -2.57 -0.09 11.14
C ARG A 9 -3.48 0.32 12.29
N ARG A 10 -4.03 -0.68 13.00
CA ARG A 10 -5.03 -0.45 14.06
C ARG A 10 -4.49 0.31 15.27
N ASN A 11 -3.25 0.03 15.66
CA ASN A 11 -2.65 0.51 16.92
C ASN A 11 -1.26 1.14 16.72
N SER A 12 -0.92 1.56 15.49
CA SER A 12 0.37 2.17 15.19
C SER A 12 0.23 3.26 14.13
N ILE A 13 1.31 4.02 13.95
CA ILE A 13 1.43 4.94 12.82
C ILE A 13 1.32 4.19 11.48
N PRO A 14 0.83 4.87 10.43
CA PRO A 14 0.85 4.33 9.07
C PRO A 14 2.27 3.99 8.61
N GLU A 15 2.41 2.93 7.83
CA GLU A 15 3.67 2.56 7.19
C GLU A 15 3.62 2.92 5.71
N GLU A 16 4.67 3.55 5.19
CA GLU A 16 4.78 3.90 3.78
C GLU A 16 5.75 2.96 3.05
N GLU A 17 5.36 2.51 1.86
CA GLU A 17 6.17 1.67 0.98
C GLU A 17 6.16 2.26 -0.43
N ILE A 18 7.34 2.50 -1.01
CA ILE A 18 7.47 2.95 -2.40
C ILE A 18 7.85 1.75 -3.26
N VAL A 19 7.04 1.48 -4.28
CA VAL A 19 7.23 0.35 -5.19
C VAL A 19 7.29 0.81 -6.64
N VAL A 20 8.14 0.14 -7.42
CA VAL A 20 8.18 0.32 -8.87
C VAL A 20 7.17 -0.63 -9.50
N VAL A 21 6.20 -0.07 -10.23
CA VAL A 21 5.17 -0.84 -10.93
C VAL A 21 5.08 -0.44 -12.40
N SER A 22 4.60 -1.37 -13.22
CA SER A 22 4.30 -1.14 -14.62
C SER A 22 2.88 -0.58 -14.86
N ARG A 23 1.97 -0.76 -13.89
CA ARG A 23 0.58 -0.30 -13.93
C ARG A 23 0.02 -0.12 -12.51
N VAL A 24 -1.00 0.72 -12.36
CA VAL A 24 -1.59 1.09 -11.07
C VAL A 24 -2.21 -0.12 -10.37
N GLU A 25 -2.87 -1.00 -11.12
CA GLU A 25 -3.54 -2.20 -10.60
C GLU A 25 -2.57 -3.13 -9.87
N LYS A 26 -1.31 -3.17 -10.31
CA LYS A 26 -0.28 -4.00 -9.67
C LYS A 26 0.11 -3.46 -8.29
N ALA A 27 0.07 -2.14 -8.10
CA ALA A 27 0.26 -1.54 -6.77
C ALA A 27 -0.92 -1.89 -5.84
N PHE A 28 -2.15 -1.86 -6.35
CA PHE A 28 -3.33 -2.31 -5.59
C PHE A 28 -3.27 -3.80 -5.23
N GLU A 29 -2.79 -4.66 -6.14
CA GLU A 29 -2.59 -6.10 -5.84
C GLU A 29 -1.56 -6.31 -4.73
N ILE A 30 -0.43 -5.59 -4.77
CA ILE A 30 0.59 -5.64 -3.72
C ILE A 30 0.00 -5.15 -2.39
N ALA A 31 -0.73 -4.03 -2.40
CA ALA A 31 -1.38 -3.48 -1.23
C ALA A 31 -2.39 -4.44 -0.59
N ARG A 32 -3.24 -5.08 -1.42
CA ARG A 32 -4.24 -6.05 -0.97
C ARG A 32 -3.65 -7.29 -0.34
N LYS A 33 -2.49 -7.77 -0.78
CA LYS A 33 -1.84 -8.95 -0.18
C LYS A 33 -1.43 -8.74 1.28
N LYS A 34 -1.21 -7.48 1.68
CA LYS A 34 -0.87 -7.12 3.07
C LYS A 34 -2.08 -6.78 3.93
N LEU A 35 -3.30 -6.64 3.36
CA LEU A 35 -4.53 -6.50 4.16
C LEU A 35 -4.72 -7.75 5.02
N GLY A 36 -4.97 -7.56 6.30
CA GLY A 36 -5.05 -8.68 7.24
C GLY A 36 -4.90 -8.26 8.70
N ARG A 37 -4.35 -9.14 9.53
CA ARG A 37 -4.40 -9.06 11.01
C ARG A 37 -4.00 -7.70 11.60
N GLU A 38 -3.05 -6.99 10.99
CA GLU A 38 -2.52 -5.73 11.53
C GLU A 38 -2.86 -4.50 10.68
N ILE A 39 -3.12 -4.70 9.39
CA ILE A 39 -3.37 -3.63 8.41
C ILE A 39 -4.86 -3.57 8.11
N MET A 40 -5.48 -2.45 8.48
CA MET A 40 -6.92 -2.20 8.33
C MET A 40 -7.30 -1.62 6.98
N GLY A 41 -6.36 -0.96 6.31
CA GLY A 41 -6.61 -0.25 5.06
C GLY A 41 -5.31 0.17 4.38
N PHE A 42 -5.43 0.63 3.15
CA PHE A 42 -4.31 1.20 2.42
C PHE A 42 -4.76 2.29 1.45
N GLU A 43 -3.84 3.18 1.11
CA GLU A 43 -3.95 4.15 0.03
C GLU A 43 -2.82 3.94 -0.97
N VAL A 44 -3.09 4.19 -2.25
CA VAL A 44 -2.10 4.09 -3.34
C VAL A 44 -2.09 5.42 -4.08
N GLU A 45 -0.90 6.00 -4.19
CA GLU A 45 -0.64 7.26 -4.91
C GLU A 45 0.42 7.01 -5.99
N ILE A 46 0.21 7.58 -7.18
CA ILE A 46 1.17 7.49 -8.29
C ILE A 46 2.07 8.71 -8.27
N ILE A 47 3.39 8.46 -8.37
CA ILE A 47 4.45 9.47 -8.30
C ILE A 47 5.35 9.36 -9.54
#